data_AF-A0A9D6ZSX5-F1
#
_entry.id   AF-A0A9D6ZSX5-F1
#
_cell.length_a   1.000
_cell.length_b   1.000
_cell.length_c   1.000
_cell.angle_alpha   90.00
_cell.angle_beta   90.00
_cell.angle_gamma   90.00
#
_symmetry.space_group_name_H-M   'P 1'
#
loop_
_entity.id
_entity.type
_entity.pdbx_description
1 polymer ?
#
loop_
_entity_poly.entity_id
_entity_poly.type
_entity_poly.pdbx_seq_one_letter_code
_entity_poly.pdbx_strand_id
1 'polypeptide(L)'
;MSAAPLTKESLIDDHELSFDPGDPANGSLYLCEARGGGAGLDRAAVLAKLRAAGLWSEQPEKQVPDAHRQAYKDQMQFVEATVYRTTSGEFLIARFDHPKYPSSATRWQAWQAFFDREFTRA
;
A
#
# COMPACT_ATOMS: atom_id res chain seq x y z
N MET A 1 1.50 18.20 18.36
CA MET A 1 1.97 16.84 18.65
C MET A 1 2.48 16.28 17.35
N SER A 2 3.76 15.92 17.24
CA SER A 2 4.26 15.25 16.03
C SER A 2 3.61 13.87 15.93
N ALA A 3 3.13 13.49 14.74
CA ALA A 3 2.71 12.12 14.49
C ALA A 3 3.88 11.17 14.79
N ALA A 4 3.60 10.03 15.43
CA ALA A 4 4.61 9.00 15.65
C ALA A 4 5.17 8.54 14.29
N PRO A 5 6.47 8.17 14.22
CA PRO A 5 7.05 7.68 12.97
C PRO A 5 6.34 6.40 12.52
N LEU A 6 6.09 6.28 11.22
CA LEU A 6 5.54 5.04 10.64
C LEU A 6 6.54 3.90 10.81
N THR A 7 6.06 2.79 11.36
CA THR A 7 6.82 1.56 11.56
C THR A 7 6.14 0.41 10.82
N LYS A 8 6.86 -0.69 10.61
CA LYS A 8 6.27 -1.93 10.08
C LYS A 8 5.08 -2.37 10.94
N GLU A 9 5.27 -2.33 12.25
CA GLU A 9 4.29 -2.75 13.24
C GLU A 9 3.03 -1.88 13.15
N SER A 10 3.17 -0.54 13.18
CA SER A 10 2.02 0.37 13.07
C SER A 10 1.32 0.27 11.70
N LEU A 11 2.08 0.10 10.61
CA LEU A 11 1.48 -0.11 9.29
C LEU A 11 0.63 -1.39 9.28
N ILE A 12 1.20 -2.51 9.72
CA ILE A 12 0.50 -3.80 9.70
C ILE A 12 -0.66 -3.81 10.69
N ASP A 13 -0.52 -3.24 11.89
CA ASP A 13 -1.55 -3.29 12.93
C ASP A 13 -2.69 -2.32 12.69
N ASP A 14 -2.39 -1.08 12.30
CA ASP A 14 -3.39 -0.02 12.26
C ASP A 14 -4.08 0.12 10.89
N HIS A 15 -3.58 -0.60 9.86
CA HIS A 15 -4.08 -0.47 8.49
C HIS A 15 -4.53 -1.80 7.88
N GLU A 16 -5.49 -1.72 6.96
CA GLU A 16 -5.79 -2.77 6.00
C GLU A 16 -4.79 -2.69 4.85
N LEU A 17 -4.01 -3.75 4.66
CA LEU A 17 -3.00 -3.84 3.61
C LEU A 17 -3.57 -4.63 2.43
N SER A 18 -3.73 -3.97 1.29
CA SER A 18 -4.11 -4.62 0.02
C SER A 18 -2.95 -4.62 -0.97
N PHE A 19 -2.83 -5.70 -1.74
CA PHE A 19 -1.80 -5.88 -2.76
C PHE A 19 -2.35 -6.57 -4.01
N ASP A 20 -1.59 -6.47 -5.10
CA ASP A 20 -1.87 -7.11 -6.39
C ASP A 20 -1.29 -8.53 -6.42
N PRO A 21 -2.12 -9.59 -6.40
CA PRO A 21 -1.61 -10.95 -6.46
C PRO A 21 -1.18 -11.38 -7.88
N GLY A 22 -1.53 -10.62 -8.92
CA GLY A 22 -1.31 -10.97 -10.32
C GLY A 22 -0.05 -10.36 -10.95
N ASP A 23 0.55 -9.33 -10.34
CA ASP A 23 1.84 -8.76 -10.75
C ASP A 23 2.91 -9.02 -9.67
N PRO A 24 3.86 -9.94 -9.88
CA PRO A 24 4.97 -10.17 -8.96
C PRO A 24 5.81 -8.93 -8.66
N ALA A 25 5.86 -7.95 -9.57
CA ALA A 25 6.57 -6.68 -9.33
C ALA A 25 5.91 -5.84 -8.22
N ASN A 26 4.64 -6.10 -7.92
CA ASN A 26 3.88 -5.48 -6.83
C ASN A 26 3.89 -6.32 -5.55
N GLY A 27 4.57 -7.48 -5.50
CA GLY A 27 4.51 -8.40 -4.36
C GLY A 27 5.01 -7.84 -3.01
N SER A 28 5.66 -6.67 -3.05
CA SER A 28 6.16 -5.92 -1.89
C SER A 28 5.56 -4.50 -1.78
N LEU A 29 4.53 -4.19 -2.57
CA LEU A 29 3.86 -2.90 -2.61
C LEU A 29 2.42 -3.03 -2.13
N TYR A 30 2.00 -2.11 -1.27
CA TYR A 30 0.71 -2.20 -0.59
C TYR A 30 -0.02 -0.86 -0.60
N LEU A 31 -1.33 -0.92 -0.78
CA LEU A 31 -2.27 0.15 -0.45
C LEU A 31 -2.73 -0.05 1.00
N CYS A 32 -2.58 0.99 1.82
CA CYS A 32 -2.87 0.95 3.25
C CYS A 32 -3.97 1.96 3.59
N GLU A 33 -5.12 1.48 4.06
CA GLU A 33 -6.20 2.31 4.61
C GLU A 33 -6.35 2.06 6.11
N ALA A 34 -6.65 3.09 6.91
CA ALA A 34 -6.82 2.93 8.35
C ALA A 34 -7.97 1.95 8.68
N ARG A 35 -7.73 1.04 9.63
CA ARG A 35 -8.75 0.09 10.08
C ARG A 35 -9.86 0.79 10.83
N GLY A 36 -11.10 0.37 10.59
CA GLY A 36 -12.27 0.86 11.33
C GLY A 36 -12.66 2.32 11.04
N GLY A 37 -11.96 3.00 10.12
CA GLY A 37 -12.30 4.33 9.62
C GLY A 37 -13.13 4.24 8.33
N GLY A 38 -14.00 5.23 8.10
CA GLY A 38 -14.80 5.33 6.87
C GLY A 38 -13.93 5.54 5.62
N ALA A 39 -14.43 5.09 4.46
CA ALA A 39 -13.71 5.02 3.19
C ALA A 39 -12.95 6.32 2.85
N GLY A 40 -11.63 6.31 3.09
CA GLY A 40 -10.73 7.38 2.69
C GLY A 40 -10.47 7.33 1.19
N LEU A 41 -10.44 6.14 0.60
CA LEU A 41 -10.11 5.93 -0.80
C LEU A 41 -11.32 5.37 -1.58
N ASP A 42 -11.64 5.97 -2.72
CA ASP A 42 -12.47 5.28 -3.73
C ASP A 42 -11.64 4.16 -4.37
N ARG A 43 -11.63 3.01 -3.70
CA ARG A 43 -10.78 1.88 -4.03
C ARG A 43 -10.99 1.39 -5.46
N ALA A 44 -12.24 1.31 -5.90
CA ALA A 44 -12.57 0.85 -7.25
C ALA A 44 -12.03 1.81 -8.31
N ALA A 45 -12.21 3.12 -8.12
CA ALA A 45 -11.69 4.12 -9.05
C ALA A 45 -10.16 4.13 -9.11
N VAL A 46 -9.49 4.00 -7.96
CA VAL A 46 -8.01 3.94 -7.91
C VAL A 46 -7.47 2.70 -8.60
N LEU A 47 -8.02 1.51 -8.32
CA LEU A 47 -7.59 0.27 -8.98
C LEU A 47 -7.81 0.32 -10.49
N ALA A 48 -8.92 0.89 -10.96
CA ALA A 48 -9.17 1.07 -12.40
C ALA A 48 -8.09 1.94 -13.05
N LYS A 49 -7.68 3.05 -12.40
CA LYS A 49 -6.62 3.92 -12.90
C LYS A 49 -5.23 3.26 -12.86
N LEU A 50 -4.92 2.50 -11.81
CA LEU A 50 -3.65 1.76 -11.72
C LEU A 50 -3.54 0.69 -12.82
N ARG A 51 -4.64 -0.02 -13.10
CA ARG A 51 -4.72 -0.99 -14.20
C ARG A 51 -4.50 -0.31 -15.56
N ALA A 52 -5.19 0.80 -15.80
CA ALA A 52 -4.99 1.60 -17.02
C ALA A 52 -3.54 2.10 -17.18
N ALA A 53 -2.82 2.31 -16.07
CA ALA A 53 -1.40 2.68 -16.06
C ALA A 53 -0.43 1.49 -16.15
N GLY A 54 -0.92 0.24 -16.20
CA GLY A 54 -0.07 -0.96 -16.17
C GLY A 54 0.70 -1.16 -14.85
N LEU A 55 0.17 -0.59 -13.76
CA LEU A 55 0.75 -0.66 -12.41
C LEU A 55 -0.01 -1.62 -11.50
N TRP A 56 -1.09 -2.21 -11.99
CA TRP A 56 -1.89 -3.23 -11.31
C TRP A 56 -2.45 -4.21 -12.36
N SER A 57 -2.51 -5.49 -12.02
CA SER A 57 -3.01 -6.54 -12.91
C SER A 57 -4.55 -6.57 -12.99
N GLU A 58 -5.12 -7.33 -13.91
CA GLU A 58 -6.58 -7.52 -13.96
C GLU A 58 -7.13 -8.36 -12.79
N GLN A 59 -6.26 -8.89 -11.92
CA GLN A 59 -6.69 -9.65 -10.76
C GLN A 59 -7.35 -8.74 -9.70
N PRO A 60 -8.33 -9.26 -8.95
CA PRO A 60 -8.82 -8.62 -7.74
C PRO A 60 -7.68 -8.43 -6.73
N GLU A 61 -7.71 -7.32 -5.99
CA GLU A 61 -6.80 -7.12 -4.88
C GLU A 61 -6.99 -8.19 -3.80
N LYS A 62 -5.91 -8.50 -3.08
CA LYS A 62 -5.97 -9.32 -1.87
C LYS A 62 -5.59 -8.49 -0.67
N GLN A 63 -6.27 -8.76 0.44
CA GLN A 63 -5.94 -8.17 1.72
C GLN A 63 -5.12 -9.14 2.56
N VAL A 64 -4.27 -8.61 3.42
CA VAL A 64 -3.56 -9.38 4.46
C VAL A 64 -4.57 -9.74 5.56
N PRO A 65 -4.92 -11.03 5.74
CA PRO A 65 -5.86 -11.43 6.77
C PRO A 65 -5.29 -11.23 8.17
N ASP A 66 -6.16 -10.99 9.15
CA ASP A 66 -5.75 -10.76 10.54
C ASP A 66 -4.91 -11.90 11.11
N ALA A 67 -5.27 -13.14 10.80
CA ALA A 67 -4.53 -14.34 11.21
C ALA A 67 -3.08 -14.38 10.68
N HIS A 68 -2.76 -13.65 9.61
CA HIS A 68 -1.44 -13.64 8.98
C HIS A 68 -0.59 -12.42 9.36
N ARG A 69 -1.14 -11.45 10.10
CA ARG A 69 -0.43 -10.20 10.45
C ARG A 69 0.89 -10.43 11.15
N GLN A 70 0.92 -11.34 12.12
CA GLN A 70 2.17 -11.64 12.85
C GLN A 70 3.24 -12.20 11.89
N ALA A 71 2.87 -13.13 11.01
CA ALA A 71 3.80 -13.65 10.01
C ALA A 71 4.33 -12.56 9.08
N TYR A 72 3.50 -11.59 8.69
CA TYR A 72 3.93 -10.45 7.88
C TYR A 72 4.94 -9.57 8.65
N LYS A 73 4.71 -9.31 9.95
CA LYS A 73 5.68 -8.60 10.78
C LYS A 73 7.00 -9.35 10.89
N ASP A 74 6.96 -10.68 11.01
CA ASP A 74 8.17 -11.47 11.16
C ASP A 74 8.99 -11.56 9.86
N GLN A 75 8.31 -11.58 8.71
CA GLN A 75 8.93 -11.89 7.41
C GLN A 75 9.27 -10.66 6.56
N MET A 76 8.60 -9.53 6.79
CA MET A 76 8.78 -8.34 5.96
C MET A 76 9.72 -7.34 6.61
N GLN A 77 10.45 -6.63 5.75
CA GLN A 77 11.26 -5.48 6.14
C GLN A 77 10.59 -4.21 5.62
N PHE A 78 10.34 -3.24 6.50
CA PHE A 78 9.82 -1.95 6.07
C PHE A 78 10.91 -1.16 5.35
N VAL A 79 10.56 -0.60 4.19
CA VAL A 79 11.48 0.20 3.37
C VAL A 79 11.05 1.66 3.37
N GLU A 80 9.81 1.93 2.94
CA GLU A 80 9.31 3.29 2.79
C GLU A 80 7.77 3.31 2.79
N ALA A 81 7.17 4.43 3.19
CA ALA A 81 5.75 4.68 2.97
C ALA A 81 5.53 6.16 2.61
N THR A 82 4.50 6.42 1.81
CA THR A 82 4.05 7.78 1.48
C THR A 82 2.59 7.92 1.87
N VAL A 83 2.27 8.99 2.60
CA VAL A 83 0.90 9.35 3.00
C VAL A 83 0.31 10.31 1.98
N TYR A 84 -0.95 10.07 1.60
CA TYR A 84 -1.71 10.90 0.68
C TYR A 84 -3.04 11.33 1.31
N ARG A 85 -3.44 12.56 1.00
CA ARG A 85 -4.72 13.13 1.39
C ARG A 85 -5.78 12.84 0.35
N THR A 86 -7.00 12.64 0.84
CA THR A 86 -8.24 12.53 0.08
C THR A 86 -9.26 13.51 0.67
N THR A 87 -10.42 13.64 0.02
CA THR A 87 -11.50 14.47 0.56
C THR A 87 -12.10 13.90 1.85
N SER A 88 -12.00 12.59 2.08
CA SER A 88 -12.59 11.88 3.21
C SER A 88 -11.58 11.43 4.27
N GLY A 89 -10.28 11.63 4.07
CA GLY A 89 -9.24 11.24 5.02
C GLY A 89 -7.87 11.10 4.39
N GLU A 90 -7.10 10.12 4.87
CA GLU A 90 -5.76 9.80 4.39
C GLU A 90 -5.65 8.32 4.07
N PHE A 91 -4.80 7.99 3.11
CA PHE A 91 -4.34 6.63 2.86
C PHE A 91 -2.84 6.65 2.65
N LEU A 92 -2.21 5.47 2.70
CA LEU A 92 -0.79 5.33 2.48
C LEU A 92 -0.53 4.33 1.37
N ILE A 93 0.57 4.53 0.68
CA ILE A 93 1.22 3.45 -0.05
C ILE A 93 2.46 3.03 0.73
N ALA A 94 2.69 1.74 0.85
CA ALA A 94 3.83 1.20 1.58
C ALA A 94 4.64 0.26 0.70
N ARG A 95 5.95 0.39 0.83
CA ARG A 95 6.95 -0.49 0.25
C ARG A 95 7.62 -1.27 1.37
N PHE A 96 7.58 -2.57 1.23
CA PHE A 96 8.35 -3.49 2.05
C PHE A 96 9.37 -4.21 1.19
N ASP A 97 10.17 -5.06 1.82
CA ASP A 97 10.98 -6.06 1.16
C ASP A 97 10.68 -7.44 1.75
N HIS A 98 10.77 -8.47 0.92
CA HIS A 98 10.47 -9.85 1.29
C HIS A 98 11.39 -10.81 0.54
N PRO A 99 11.98 -11.83 1.18
CA PRO A 99 12.94 -12.75 0.54
C PRO A 99 12.40 -13.44 -0.73
N LYS A 100 11.11 -13.77 -0.76
CA LYS A 100 10.45 -14.41 -1.92
C LYS A 100 9.97 -13.42 -2.98
N TYR A 101 9.71 -12.18 -2.59
CA TYR A 101 9.08 -11.16 -3.43
C TYR A 101 9.86 -9.86 -3.27
N PRO A 102 11.09 -9.79 -3.78
CA PRO A 102 11.97 -8.67 -3.53
C PRO A 102 11.39 -7.37 -4.07
N SER A 103 11.64 -6.30 -3.33
CA SER A 103 11.10 -4.99 -3.63
C SER A 103 11.78 -4.34 -4.83
N SER A 104 10.99 -3.89 -5.81
CA SER A 104 11.53 -3.17 -6.98
C SER A 104 11.51 -1.66 -6.77
N ALA A 105 12.70 -1.04 -6.74
CA ALA A 105 12.83 0.41 -6.63
C ALA A 105 12.21 1.14 -7.83
N THR A 106 12.38 0.60 -9.04
CA THR A 106 11.76 1.16 -10.26
C THR A 106 10.24 1.07 -10.21
N ARG A 107 9.68 -0.06 -9.75
CA ARG A 107 8.22 -0.18 -9.61
C ARG A 107 7.68 0.79 -8.56
N TRP A 108 8.39 0.92 -7.46
CA TRP A 108 8.05 1.89 -6.41
C TRP A 108 8.04 3.33 -6.91
N GLN A 109 9.06 3.74 -7.67
CA GLN A 109 9.09 5.08 -8.28
C GLN A 109 7.90 5.30 -9.23
N ALA A 110 7.51 4.27 -10.00
CA ALA A 110 6.35 4.35 -10.87
C ALA A 110 5.04 4.50 -10.08
N TRP A 111 4.90 3.80 -8.94
CA TRP A 111 3.79 4.01 -8.01
C TRP A 111 3.79 5.43 -7.46
N GLN A 112 4.89 5.90 -6.89
CA GLN A 112 4.98 7.27 -6.35
C GLN A 112 4.61 8.31 -7.42
N ALA A 113 5.15 8.21 -8.64
CA ALA A 113 4.84 9.12 -9.73
C ALA A 113 3.35 9.09 -10.12
N PHE A 114 2.71 7.91 -10.09
CA PHE A 114 1.28 7.79 -10.29
C PHE A 114 0.50 8.49 -9.17
N PHE A 115 0.76 8.16 -7.91
CA PHE A 115 -0.01 8.70 -6.78
C PHE A 115 0.22 10.20 -6.58
N ASP A 116 1.42 10.72 -6.85
CA ASP A 116 1.73 12.15 -6.80
C ASP A 116 0.96 12.97 -7.84
N ARG A 117 0.57 12.35 -8.95
CA ARG A 117 -0.26 13.01 -9.97
C ARG A 117 -1.73 13.01 -9.57
N GLU A 118 -2.18 11.95 -8.92
CA GLU A 118 -3.60 11.75 -8.61
C GLU A 118 -4.01 12.35 -7.25
N PHE A 119 -3.05 12.50 -6.32
CA PHE A 119 -3.31 12.90 -4.93
C PHE A 119 -2.25 13.87 -4.40
N THR A 120 -2.58 14.56 -3.31
CA THR A 120 -1.64 15.44 -2.62
C THR A 120 -0.99 14.69 -1.46
N ARG A 121 0.35 14.70 -1.39
CA ARG A 121 1.09 14.14 -0.23
C ARG A 121 0.71 14.87 1.06
N ALA A 122 0.68 14.13 2.17
CA ALA A 122 0.38 14.69 3.49
C ALA A 122 1.58 15.46 4.08
#